data_AF-R5FUE8-F1
#
_entry.id   AF-R5FUE8-F1
#
_cell.length_a   1.000
_cell.length_b   1.000
_cell.length_c   1.000
_cell.angle_alpha   90.00
_cell.angle_beta   90.00
_cell.angle_gamma   90.00
#
_symmetry.space_group_name_H-M   'P 1'
#
loop_
_entity.id
_entity.type
_entity.pdbx_description
1 polymer ?
#
loop_
_entity_poly.entity_id
_entity_poly.type
_entity_poly.pdbx_seq_one_letter_code
_entity_poly.pdbx_strand_id
1 'polypeptide(L)'
;MGHPFLQRVSDKEGEEYILSGYYRNPKEVKDGAADRASIDGGFYFLENSMYGNNRVASKKGEIKYNRIAYAKVYTKLTPTHAYTTKYSSGVYERVLADPEEFTKEHSYIMEISAEVYSKIWNLPQYRGKVRSYRVHHQDGTVTTEYELNVTEKPGTFYEGVDDGLLYLRLRDAVLMGNKSVRKYDEGRMVYLIPLNRQLDGAKGFVNYCDTRRNNIYDLNIASISGIGLNHDPVDPDDPNIPKPEDNPYEPPTDPQIPVEENDYLMRITAKILKWNLVEKHYALWN
;
A
#
# COMPACT_ATOMS: atom_id res chain seq x y z
N MET A 1 -5.57 -36.56 -8.90
CA MET A 1 -4.11 -36.82 -9.04
C MET A 1 -3.38 -35.55 -8.64
N GLY A 2 -2.42 -35.66 -7.72
CA GLY A 2 -2.02 -34.60 -6.78
C GLY A 2 -1.35 -33.37 -7.39
N HIS A 3 -1.69 -32.19 -6.84
CA HIS A 3 -0.87 -30.98 -6.94
C HIS A 3 0.37 -31.17 -6.06
N PRO A 4 1.57 -31.37 -6.64
CA PRO A 4 2.75 -31.62 -5.85
C PRO A 4 3.33 -30.27 -5.42
N PHE A 5 3.37 -30.08 -4.10
CA PHE A 5 4.39 -29.36 -3.34
C PHE A 5 5.45 -28.68 -4.21
N LEU A 6 5.50 -27.34 -4.20
CA LEU A 6 6.60 -26.60 -4.81
C LEU A 6 7.90 -26.92 -4.05
N GLN A 7 8.64 -27.85 -4.66
CA GLN A 7 10.00 -28.36 -4.45
C GLN A 7 10.56 -28.35 -3.03
N ARG A 8 10.75 -29.56 -2.49
CA ARG A 8 11.75 -29.80 -1.45
C ARG A 8 13.14 -29.70 -2.08
N VAL A 9 14.17 -29.45 -1.25
CA VAL A 9 15.58 -29.32 -1.67
C VAL A 9 16.07 -30.50 -2.55
N SER A 10 15.41 -31.66 -2.44
CA SER A 10 15.66 -32.89 -3.22
C SER A 10 15.07 -32.95 -4.63
N ASP A 11 14.17 -32.04 -5.04
CA ASP A 11 13.33 -32.26 -6.23
C ASP A 11 13.97 -31.65 -7.49
N LYS A 12 13.99 -32.33 -8.65
CA LYS A 12 14.60 -31.81 -9.90
C LYS A 12 14.08 -30.41 -10.28
N GLU A 13 14.95 -29.56 -10.85
CA GLU A 13 14.65 -28.19 -11.32
C GLU A 13 13.28 -28.08 -12.00
N GLY A 14 12.52 -27.06 -11.64
CA GLY A 14 11.14 -26.90 -12.07
C GLY A 14 11.08 -26.10 -13.36
N GLU A 15 10.20 -26.52 -14.27
CA GLU A 15 9.78 -25.71 -15.42
C GLU A 15 9.21 -24.36 -14.93
N GLU A 16 9.23 -23.33 -15.79
CA GLU A 16 8.70 -22.00 -15.46
C GLU A 16 7.27 -22.10 -14.89
N TYR A 17 7.11 -21.78 -13.61
CA TYR A 17 5.79 -21.61 -13.03
C TYR A 17 5.28 -20.23 -13.44
N ILE A 18 4.49 -20.18 -14.51
CA ILE A 18 3.63 -19.02 -14.75
C ILE A 18 2.62 -19.00 -13.61
N LEU A 19 2.93 -18.26 -12.54
CA LEU A 19 1.91 -17.82 -11.60
C LEU A 19 0.94 -16.99 -12.44
N SER A 20 -0.19 -17.59 -12.82
CA SER A 20 -1.32 -16.91 -13.43
C SER A 20 -1.57 -15.64 -12.61
N GLY A 21 -1.09 -14.53 -13.15
CA GLY A 21 -1.04 -13.27 -12.42
C GLY A 21 -2.43 -12.95 -11.86
N TYR A 22 -2.46 -12.44 -10.65
CA TYR A 22 -3.33 -11.33 -10.24
C TYR A 22 -4.30 -10.80 -11.32
N TYR A 23 -5.52 -11.36 -11.41
CA TYR A 23 -6.57 -10.93 -12.36
C TYR A 23 -7.73 -10.24 -11.63
N ARG A 24 -7.97 -8.96 -11.94
CA ARG A 24 -9.30 -8.31 -11.97
C ARG A 24 -9.29 -7.31 -13.13
N ASN A 25 -10.46 -6.99 -13.71
CA ASN A 25 -10.63 -5.91 -14.69
C ASN A 25 -10.01 -4.60 -14.15
N PRO A 26 -8.82 -4.20 -14.63
CA PRO A 26 -8.11 -3.06 -14.08
C PRO A 26 -8.70 -1.75 -14.64
N LYS A 27 -8.59 -0.65 -13.88
CA LYS A 27 -8.62 0.67 -14.53
C LYS A 27 -7.31 0.79 -15.28
N GLU A 28 -7.41 0.71 -16.61
CA GLU A 28 -6.28 0.63 -17.51
C GLU A 28 -5.36 1.86 -17.34
N VAL A 29 -4.12 1.65 -16.87
CA VAL A 29 -3.07 2.66 -16.98
C VAL A 29 -2.53 2.56 -18.41
N LYS A 30 -3.02 3.44 -19.29
CA LYS A 30 -2.41 3.63 -20.60
C LYS A 30 -1.22 4.56 -20.42
N ASP A 31 -0.06 4.07 -20.84
CA ASP A 31 1.18 4.82 -20.98
C ASP A 31 1.90 5.17 -19.66
N GLY A 32 2.77 4.26 -19.24
CA GLY A 32 3.82 4.53 -18.26
C GLY A 32 5.04 3.66 -18.55
N ALA A 33 6.12 4.26 -19.03
CA ALA A 33 7.42 3.60 -19.08
C ALA A 33 8.08 3.74 -17.70
N ALA A 34 8.35 2.61 -17.03
CA ALA A 34 9.11 2.62 -15.78
C ALA A 34 10.57 2.28 -16.10
N ASP A 35 11.50 3.19 -15.77
CA ASP A 35 12.92 2.87 -15.76
C ASP A 35 13.20 1.86 -14.64
N ARG A 36 13.66 0.66 -15.03
CA ARG A 36 13.91 -0.44 -14.10
C ARG A 36 15.37 -0.44 -13.68
N ALA A 37 15.64 -0.04 -12.45
CA ALA A 37 16.94 -0.27 -11.82
C ALA A 37 16.84 -1.47 -10.87
N SER A 38 17.59 -2.54 -11.16
CA SER A 38 17.82 -3.64 -10.22
C SER A 38 19.22 -3.51 -9.65
N ILE A 39 19.41 -3.87 -8.39
CA ILE A 39 20.77 -4.07 -7.87
C ILE A 39 21.37 -5.29 -8.58
N ASP A 40 22.61 -5.14 -9.04
CA ASP A 40 23.34 -6.25 -9.65
C ASP A 40 23.60 -7.32 -8.58
N GLY A 41 23.05 -8.52 -8.78
CA GLY A 41 23.17 -9.66 -7.84
C GLY A 41 22.04 -9.86 -6.82
N GLY A 42 21.00 -9.02 -6.79
CA GLY A 42 19.87 -9.16 -5.86
C GLY A 42 20.25 -8.92 -4.38
N PHE A 43 19.38 -9.32 -3.45
CA PHE A 43 19.63 -9.22 -2.01
C PHE A 43 19.50 -10.57 -1.32
N TYR A 44 20.28 -10.77 -0.25
CA TYR A 44 20.28 -11.99 0.54
C TYR A 44 19.44 -11.80 1.80
N PHE A 45 18.74 -12.85 2.20
CA PHE A 45 17.96 -12.87 3.43
C PHE A 45 17.95 -14.28 4.03
N LEU A 46 17.65 -14.37 5.32
CA LEU A 46 17.60 -15.65 6.02
C LEU A 46 16.34 -16.44 5.65
N GLU A 47 16.40 -17.76 5.82
CA GLU A 47 15.21 -18.62 5.72
C GLU A 47 14.12 -18.14 6.69
N ASN A 48 12.89 -18.07 6.20
CA ASN A 48 11.69 -17.77 6.96
C ASN A 48 10.70 -18.92 6.79
N SER A 49 10.32 -19.58 7.88
CA SER A 49 9.28 -20.60 7.87
C SER A 49 8.18 -20.23 8.84
N MET A 50 6.94 -20.20 8.34
CA MET A 50 5.78 -19.71 9.09
C MET A 50 5.31 -20.70 10.15
N TYR A 51 5.54 -21.99 9.94
CA TYR A 51 4.95 -23.08 10.71
C TYR A 51 5.98 -24.16 11.04
N GLY A 52 6.07 -24.53 12.33
CA GLY A 52 6.70 -25.77 12.75
C GLY A 52 5.83 -27.00 12.42
N ASN A 53 6.45 -28.18 12.28
CA ASN A 53 5.78 -29.49 12.16
C ASN A 53 4.81 -29.65 10.97
N ASN A 54 5.22 -29.23 9.76
CA ASN A 54 4.46 -29.41 8.51
C ASN A 54 3.04 -28.81 8.51
N ARG A 55 2.74 -27.87 9.41
CA ARG A 55 1.46 -27.17 9.37
C ARG A 55 1.44 -26.21 8.18
N VAL A 56 0.28 -26.15 7.52
CA VAL A 56 -0.03 -25.21 6.45
C VAL A 56 -1.32 -24.49 6.82
N ALA A 57 -1.59 -23.35 6.21
CA ALA A 57 -2.84 -22.65 6.50
C ALA A 57 -4.05 -23.52 6.15
N SER A 58 -5.03 -23.47 7.04
CA SER A 58 -6.23 -24.29 7.04
C SER A 58 -7.44 -23.53 6.48
N LYS A 59 -7.37 -22.20 6.47
CA LYS A 59 -8.43 -21.31 6.00
C LYS A 59 -7.87 -20.04 5.35
N LYS A 60 -8.70 -19.39 4.54
CA LYS A 60 -8.39 -18.11 3.88
C LYS A 60 -7.98 -17.05 4.91
N GLY A 61 -6.92 -16.30 4.59
CA GLY A 61 -6.44 -15.17 5.40
C GLY A 61 -5.68 -15.52 6.68
N GLU A 62 -5.32 -16.79 6.87
CA GLU A 62 -4.52 -17.23 8.03
C GLU A 62 -3.04 -16.82 7.93
N ILE A 63 -2.49 -16.78 6.71
CA ILE A 63 -1.14 -16.30 6.42
C ILE A 63 -1.14 -14.77 6.46
N LYS A 64 -0.26 -14.19 7.27
CA LYS A 64 -0.15 -12.74 7.51
C LYS A 64 1.23 -12.22 7.09
N TYR A 65 1.29 -10.98 6.59
CA TYR A 65 2.54 -10.36 6.14
C TYR A 65 3.58 -10.24 7.26
N ASN A 66 3.16 -9.98 8.51
CA ASN A 66 4.05 -9.93 9.67
C ASN A 66 4.69 -11.28 10.07
N ARG A 67 4.43 -12.36 9.33
CA ARG A 67 4.97 -13.71 9.57
C ARG A 67 5.79 -14.26 8.41
N ILE A 68 5.98 -13.51 7.34
CA ILE A 68 6.65 -13.99 6.12
C ILE A 68 7.75 -13.04 5.68
N ALA A 69 8.61 -13.54 4.79
CA ALA A 69 9.46 -12.68 4.00
C ALA A 69 8.66 -12.11 2.81
N TYR A 70 8.71 -10.80 2.63
CA TYR A 70 8.10 -10.09 1.51
C TYR A 70 9.05 -9.01 0.98
N ALA A 71 8.98 -8.72 -0.32
CA ALA A 71 9.60 -7.57 -0.94
C ALA A 71 8.64 -6.38 -0.91
N LYS A 72 9.22 -5.17 -0.86
CA LYS A 72 8.49 -3.92 -1.00
C LYS A 72 8.85 -3.30 -2.34
N VAL A 73 7.84 -2.86 -3.08
CA VAL A 73 8.03 -2.10 -4.32
C VAL A 73 7.49 -0.70 -4.10
N TYR A 74 8.39 0.27 -4.10
CA TYR A 74 8.04 1.67 -3.97
C TYR A 74 7.80 2.29 -5.34
N THR A 75 6.74 3.07 -5.46
CA THR A 75 6.43 3.81 -6.68
C THR A 75 5.90 5.19 -6.34
N LYS A 76 5.79 6.05 -7.35
CA LYS A 76 5.18 7.37 -7.26
C LYS A 76 4.14 7.51 -8.36
N LEU A 77 2.95 7.99 -7.99
CA LEU A 77 1.86 8.30 -8.92
C LEU A 77 1.57 9.79 -8.90
N THR A 78 1.43 10.36 -10.09
CA THR A 78 0.77 11.65 -10.30
C THR A 78 -0.59 11.35 -10.95
N PRO A 79 -1.71 11.56 -10.26
CA PRO A 79 -3.03 11.24 -10.81
C PRO A 79 -3.35 12.09 -12.04
N THR A 80 -3.79 11.44 -13.11
CA THR A 80 -4.41 12.12 -14.28
C THR A 80 -5.93 12.17 -14.21
N HIS A 81 -6.52 11.38 -13.28
CA HIS A 81 -7.95 11.30 -13.06
C HIS A 81 -8.25 11.38 -11.57
N ALA A 82 -8.26 12.61 -11.07
CA ALA A 82 -8.58 12.95 -9.70
C ALA A 82 -9.46 14.19 -9.68
N TYR A 83 -10.08 14.48 -8.54
CA TYR A 83 -11.11 15.48 -8.43
C TYR A 83 -10.77 16.56 -7.41
N THR A 84 -11.31 17.75 -7.65
CA THR A 84 -11.43 18.83 -6.66
C THR A 84 -12.90 19.21 -6.55
N THR A 85 -13.24 20.05 -5.57
CA THR A 85 -14.62 20.51 -5.39
C THR A 85 -14.81 21.93 -5.91
N LYS A 86 -15.99 22.18 -6.47
CA LYS A 86 -16.45 23.52 -6.83
C LYS A 86 -17.77 23.78 -6.12
N TYR A 87 -17.87 24.94 -5.47
CA TYR A 87 -19.16 25.38 -4.90
C TYR A 87 -20.02 26.00 -6.01
N SER A 88 -21.21 25.46 -6.20
CA SER A 88 -22.18 25.88 -7.21
C SER A 88 -23.60 25.73 -6.67
N SER A 89 -24.41 26.77 -6.79
CA SER A 89 -25.85 26.73 -6.45
C SER A 89 -26.17 26.18 -5.04
N GLY A 90 -25.34 26.49 -4.05
CA GLY A 90 -25.58 26.05 -2.66
C GLY A 90 -24.95 24.71 -2.30
N VAL A 91 -24.35 24.00 -3.26
CA VAL A 91 -23.84 22.64 -3.08
C VAL A 91 -22.39 22.53 -3.59
N TYR A 92 -21.60 21.67 -2.98
CA TYR A 92 -20.29 21.30 -3.51
C TYR A 92 -20.44 20.18 -4.54
N GLU A 93 -19.90 20.40 -5.73
CA GLU A 93 -19.89 19.44 -6.82
C GLU A 93 -18.45 18.99 -7.11
N ARG A 94 -18.33 17.73 -7.52
CA ARG A 94 -17.06 17.14 -7.93
C ARG A 94 -16.69 17.60 -9.33
N VAL A 95 -15.47 18.09 -9.51
CA VAL A 95 -14.91 18.52 -10.81
C VAL A 95 -13.55 17.86 -11.00
N LEU A 96 -13.20 17.49 -12.24
CA LEU A 96 -11.87 16.96 -12.52
C LEU A 96 -10.81 18.01 -12.18
N ALA A 97 -9.80 17.59 -11.42
CA ALA A 97 -8.64 18.40 -11.13
C ALA A 97 -7.71 18.44 -12.35
N ASP A 98 -7.08 19.59 -12.57
CA ASP A 98 -6.02 19.72 -13.55
C ASP A 98 -4.79 18.93 -13.07
N PRO A 99 -4.22 18.02 -13.87
CA PRO A 99 -3.00 17.29 -13.52
C PRO A 99 -1.83 18.18 -13.08
N GLU A 100 -1.73 19.40 -13.61
CA GLU A 100 -0.68 20.36 -13.21
C GLU A 100 -0.81 20.85 -11.76
N GLU A 101 -2.01 20.78 -11.18
CA GLU A 101 -2.20 21.18 -9.77
C GLU A 101 -1.49 20.21 -8.82
N PHE A 102 -1.30 18.94 -9.22
CA PHE A 102 -0.56 17.97 -8.42
C PHE A 102 0.94 18.26 -8.35
N THR A 103 1.49 19.15 -9.18
CA THR A 103 2.91 19.51 -9.09
C THR A 103 3.16 20.72 -8.18
N LYS A 104 2.11 21.26 -7.55
CA LYS A 104 2.16 22.48 -6.74
C LYS A 104 1.98 22.17 -5.26
N GLU A 105 2.50 23.05 -4.42
CA GLU A 105 2.18 23.07 -3.00
C GLU A 105 0.76 23.64 -2.81
N HIS A 106 -0.04 23.02 -1.95
CA HIS A 106 -1.37 23.52 -1.60
C HIS A 106 -1.43 23.89 -0.12
N SER A 107 -1.87 25.10 0.19
CA SER A 107 -2.18 25.53 1.54
C SER A 107 -3.62 26.01 1.61
N TYR A 108 -4.41 25.46 2.52
CA TYR A 108 -5.82 25.80 2.66
C TYR A 108 -6.33 25.54 4.08
N ILE A 109 -7.52 26.09 4.35
CA ILE A 109 -8.26 25.87 5.59
C ILE A 109 -9.44 24.94 5.29
N MET A 110 -9.67 23.99 6.18
CA MET A 110 -10.88 23.17 6.17
C MET A 110 -11.58 23.22 7.53
N GLU A 111 -12.91 23.27 7.48
CA GLU A 111 -13.74 23.07 8.65
C GLU A 111 -13.68 21.61 9.09
N ILE A 112 -13.58 21.39 10.40
CA ILE A 112 -13.55 20.07 11.01
C ILE A 112 -14.61 19.98 12.11
N SER A 113 -15.03 18.75 12.44
CA SER A 113 -15.99 18.56 13.54
C SER A 113 -15.34 18.80 14.90
N ALA A 114 -16.17 19.07 15.91
CA ALA A 114 -15.73 19.15 17.30
C ALA A 114 -15.02 17.86 17.73
N GLU A 115 -15.49 16.67 17.31
CA GLU A 115 -14.85 15.41 17.66
C GLU A 115 -13.46 15.26 17.03
N VAL A 116 -13.31 15.68 15.76
CA VAL A 116 -12.01 15.67 15.09
C VAL A 116 -11.06 16.62 15.81
N TYR A 117 -11.48 17.85 16.09
CA TYR A 117 -10.69 18.82 16.84
C TYR A 117 -10.23 18.27 18.20
N SER A 118 -11.15 17.71 18.99
CA SER A 118 -10.85 17.13 20.31
C SER A 118 -9.81 16.00 20.26
N LYS A 119 -9.73 15.25 19.15
CA LYS A 119 -8.73 14.19 18.98
C LYS A 119 -7.34 14.71 18.65
N ILE A 120 -7.23 15.85 17.96
CA ILE A 120 -5.95 16.31 17.39
C ILE A 120 -5.34 17.55 18.03
N TRP A 121 -6.12 18.34 18.80
CA TRP A 121 -5.67 19.67 19.23
C TRP A 121 -4.39 19.68 20.09
N ASN A 122 -4.12 18.62 20.84
CA ASN A 122 -2.94 18.50 21.70
C ASN A 122 -1.83 17.62 21.09
N LEU A 123 -1.99 17.18 19.84
CA LEU A 123 -0.99 16.35 19.18
C LEU A 123 0.13 17.24 18.60
N PRO A 124 1.42 16.87 18.77
CA PRO A 124 2.56 17.69 18.35
C PRO A 124 2.51 18.13 16.88
N GLN A 125 2.10 17.23 15.98
CA GLN A 125 2.07 17.47 14.53
C GLN A 125 0.96 18.45 14.07
N TYR A 126 -0.02 18.75 14.94
CA TYR A 126 -1.10 19.71 14.71
C TYR A 126 -0.94 21.02 15.48
N ARG A 127 0.16 21.18 16.23
CA ARG A 127 0.42 22.39 17.02
C ARG A 127 0.46 23.62 16.11
N GLY A 128 -0.41 24.60 16.38
CA GLY A 128 -0.54 25.82 15.58
C GLY A 128 -1.30 25.67 14.26
N LYS A 129 -1.73 24.45 13.90
CA LYS A 129 -2.52 24.17 12.70
C LYS A 129 -4.02 24.19 12.95
N VAL A 130 -4.46 23.87 14.17
CA VAL A 130 -5.88 23.88 14.53
C VAL A 130 -6.31 25.16 15.22
N ARG A 131 -7.56 25.57 15.00
CA ARG A 131 -8.17 26.73 15.64
C ARG A 131 -9.61 26.43 16.03
N SER A 132 -10.08 27.10 17.09
CA SER A 132 -11.49 27.15 17.46
C SER A 132 -11.89 28.61 17.67
N TYR A 133 -13.02 29.03 17.12
CA TYR A 133 -13.53 30.39 17.29
C TYR A 133 -15.06 30.39 17.42
N ARG A 134 -15.59 31.48 17.96
CA ARG A 134 -17.04 31.66 18.12
C ARG A 134 -17.60 32.38 16.91
N VAL A 135 -18.66 31.83 16.34
CA VAL A 135 -19.42 32.45 15.26
C VAL A 135 -20.75 32.95 15.80
N HIS A 136 -21.02 34.22 15.54
CA HIS A 136 -22.26 34.89 15.89
C HIS A 136 -23.17 34.89 14.67
N HIS A 137 -24.27 34.15 14.74
CA HIS A 137 -25.25 34.06 13.66
C HIS A 137 -26.21 35.25 13.70
N GLN A 138 -26.87 35.53 12.57
CA GLN A 138 -27.81 36.65 12.45
C GLN A 138 -29.04 36.52 13.37
N ASP A 139 -29.36 35.30 13.81
CA ASP A 139 -30.44 34.99 14.75
C ASP A 139 -30.03 35.17 16.24
N GLY A 140 -28.80 35.62 16.50
CA GLY A 140 -28.25 35.83 17.85
C GLY A 140 -27.69 34.57 18.50
N THR A 141 -27.74 33.42 17.82
CA THR A 141 -27.09 32.19 18.32
C THR A 141 -25.57 32.28 18.18
N VAL A 142 -24.86 31.63 19.09
CA VAL A 142 -23.40 31.55 19.08
C VAL A 142 -22.99 30.09 18.98
N THR A 143 -22.34 29.73 17.88
CA THR A 143 -21.72 28.40 17.71
C THR A 143 -20.22 28.49 17.87
N THR A 144 -19.59 27.36 18.17
CA THR A 144 -18.14 27.23 18.08
C THR A 144 -17.81 26.44 16.82
N GLU A 145 -16.95 27.00 15.99
CA GLU A 145 -16.43 26.35 14.78
C GLU A 145 -14.97 25.98 14.99
N TYR A 146 -14.55 24.96 14.23
CA TYR A 146 -13.22 24.38 14.33
C TYR A 146 -12.61 24.28 12.93
N GLU A 147 -11.36 24.72 12.83
CA GLU A 147 -10.63 24.76 11.57
C GLU A 147 -9.32 24.00 11.70
N LEU A 148 -8.90 23.42 10.57
CA LEU A 148 -7.59 22.85 10.35
C LEU A 148 -6.91 23.57 9.18
N ASN A 149 -5.73 24.13 9.43
CA ASN A 149 -4.82 24.62 8.41
C ASN A 149 -4.00 23.43 7.89
N VAL A 150 -4.09 23.18 6.59
CA VAL A 150 -3.39 22.08 5.91
C VAL A 150 -2.41 22.68 4.91
N THR A 151 -1.18 22.16 4.88
CA THR A 151 -0.17 22.46 3.86
C THR A 151 0.35 21.14 3.32
N GLU A 152 0.20 20.94 2.01
CA GLU A 152 0.50 19.72 1.28
C GLU A 152 1.66 19.94 0.33
N LYS A 153 2.61 19.01 0.35
CA LYS A 153 3.75 19.03 -0.56
C LYS A 153 3.32 18.76 -2.02
N PRO A 154 4.11 19.20 -3.01
CA PRO A 154 3.94 18.79 -4.39
C PRO A 154 3.86 17.26 -4.55
N GLY A 155 2.88 16.81 -5.32
CA GLY A 155 2.60 15.41 -5.63
C GLY A 155 1.62 14.75 -4.66
N THR A 156 1.30 15.37 -3.52
CA THR A 156 0.36 14.79 -2.57
C THR A 156 -1.06 14.71 -3.16
N PHE A 157 -1.73 13.59 -2.93
CA PHE A 157 -3.14 13.40 -3.25
C PHE A 157 -3.83 12.52 -2.20
N TYR A 158 -5.14 12.41 -2.29
CA TYR A 158 -5.97 11.70 -1.33
C TYR A 158 -6.86 10.67 -2.00
N GLU A 159 -7.15 9.56 -1.32
CA GLU A 159 -8.16 8.59 -1.73
C GLU A 159 -9.33 8.64 -0.73
N GLY A 160 -10.54 8.91 -1.23
CA GLY A 160 -11.75 8.70 -0.46
C GLY A 160 -12.00 7.21 -0.30
N VAL A 161 -11.95 6.69 0.93
CA VAL A 161 -12.11 5.24 1.17
C VAL A 161 -13.54 4.78 0.91
N ASP A 162 -14.52 5.66 1.13
CA ASP A 162 -15.93 5.32 1.00
C ASP A 162 -16.38 5.29 -0.48
N ASP A 163 -15.81 6.15 -1.33
CA ASP A 163 -16.15 6.25 -2.75
C ASP A 163 -15.10 5.67 -3.73
N GLY A 164 -13.89 5.40 -3.25
CA GLY A 164 -12.77 4.86 -4.04
C GLY A 164 -12.22 5.84 -5.08
N LEU A 165 -12.42 7.14 -4.91
CA LEU A 165 -11.98 8.17 -5.85
C LEU A 165 -10.79 8.96 -5.32
N LEU A 166 -10.01 9.51 -6.25
CA LEU A 166 -8.84 10.31 -5.96
C LEU A 166 -9.20 11.79 -5.90
N TYR A 167 -8.63 12.50 -4.94
CA TYR A 167 -8.88 13.90 -4.67
C TYR A 167 -7.57 14.68 -4.60
N LEU A 168 -7.60 15.92 -5.07
CA LEU A 168 -6.46 16.84 -4.99
C LEU A 168 -6.14 17.19 -3.53
N ARG A 169 -7.16 17.41 -2.70
CA ARG A 169 -7.02 17.90 -1.32
C ARG A 169 -7.83 17.05 -0.35
N LEU A 170 -7.39 16.97 0.91
CA LEU A 170 -8.16 16.34 2.00
C LEU A 170 -9.56 16.94 2.11
N ARG A 171 -9.65 18.29 2.05
CA ARG A 171 -10.93 19.01 2.09
C ARG A 171 -11.91 18.52 1.03
N ASP A 172 -11.43 18.31 -0.20
CA ASP A 172 -12.28 17.90 -1.32
C ASP A 172 -12.91 16.52 -1.07
N ALA A 173 -12.12 15.58 -0.55
CA ALA A 173 -12.60 14.24 -0.21
C ALA A 173 -13.65 14.27 0.91
N VAL A 174 -13.40 15.07 1.96
CA VAL A 174 -14.29 15.21 3.13
C VAL A 174 -15.60 15.92 2.75
N LEU A 175 -15.55 16.97 1.93
CA LEU A 175 -16.74 17.64 1.41
C LEU A 175 -17.62 16.69 0.57
N MET A 176 -17.03 15.66 -0.03
CA MET A 176 -17.74 14.62 -0.75
C MET A 176 -18.28 13.49 0.13
N GLY A 177 -18.23 13.67 1.44
CA GLY A 177 -18.85 12.78 2.42
C GLY A 177 -17.99 11.61 2.85
N ASN A 178 -16.72 11.54 2.44
CA ASN A 178 -15.80 10.49 2.88
C ASN A 178 -15.46 10.69 4.38
N LYS A 179 -15.72 9.66 5.17
CA LYS A 179 -15.40 9.58 6.61
C LYS A 179 -13.98 9.07 6.84
N SER A 180 -13.46 8.32 5.88
CA SER A 180 -12.07 7.85 5.87
C SER A 180 -11.41 8.29 4.57
N VAL A 181 -10.24 8.90 4.69
CA VAL A 181 -9.49 9.45 3.57
C VAL A 181 -8.04 9.04 3.75
N ARG A 182 -7.43 8.36 2.78
CA ARG A 182 -5.99 8.02 2.81
C ARG A 182 -5.18 9.13 2.16
N LYS A 183 -4.09 9.53 2.79
CA LYS A 183 -3.13 10.49 2.23
C LYS A 183 -1.98 9.77 1.54
N TYR A 184 -1.65 10.14 0.30
CA TYR A 184 -0.48 9.67 -0.43
C TYR A 184 0.55 10.80 -0.52
N ASP A 185 1.49 10.82 0.42
CA ASP A 185 2.48 11.89 0.51
C ASP A 185 3.44 11.90 -0.68
N GLU A 186 3.45 13.03 -1.39
CA GLU A 186 4.23 13.22 -2.64
C GLU A 186 3.92 12.13 -3.69
N GLY A 187 2.72 11.54 -3.61
CA GLY A 187 2.25 10.47 -4.49
C GLY A 187 2.94 9.12 -4.28
N ARG A 188 3.73 8.98 -3.21
CA ARG A 188 4.45 7.74 -2.91
C ARG A 188 3.48 6.65 -2.46
N MET A 189 3.78 5.43 -2.88
CA MET A 189 3.03 4.23 -2.48
C MET A 189 3.93 3.00 -2.48
N VAL A 190 3.49 1.99 -1.75
CA VAL A 190 4.19 0.71 -1.59
C VAL A 190 3.27 -0.46 -1.94
N TYR A 191 3.84 -1.46 -2.62
CA TYR A 191 3.23 -2.77 -2.81
C TYR A 191 4.01 -3.81 -2.03
N LEU A 192 3.29 -4.68 -1.34
CA LEU A 192 3.87 -5.76 -0.54
C LEU A 192 3.78 -7.05 -1.36
N ILE A 193 4.90 -7.74 -1.50
CA ILE A 193 5.00 -8.92 -2.38
C ILE A 193 5.57 -10.08 -1.56
N PRO A 194 4.76 -11.10 -1.23
CA PRO A 194 5.28 -12.31 -0.59
C PRO A 194 6.31 -12.98 -1.50
N LEU A 195 7.48 -13.32 -0.97
CA LEU A 195 8.56 -13.86 -1.80
C LEU A 195 8.27 -15.26 -2.36
N ASN A 196 7.43 -16.05 -1.67
CA ASN A 196 7.07 -17.40 -2.08
C ASN A 196 5.57 -17.70 -1.92
N ARG A 197 4.70 -16.86 -2.48
CA ARG A 197 3.24 -17.09 -2.39
C ARG A 197 2.83 -18.37 -3.13
N GLN A 198 2.18 -19.30 -2.44
CA GLN A 198 1.64 -20.53 -3.05
C GLN A 198 0.14 -20.66 -2.81
N LEU A 199 -0.61 -20.78 -3.92
CA LEU A 199 -2.04 -21.03 -3.90
C LEU A 199 -2.30 -22.54 -3.84
N ASP A 200 -3.17 -22.96 -2.93
CA ASP A 200 -3.73 -24.31 -2.94
C ASP A 200 -4.83 -24.38 -4.01
N GLY A 201 -4.57 -25.04 -5.14
CA GLY A 201 -5.55 -25.18 -6.22
C GLY A 201 -6.83 -25.90 -5.81
N ALA A 202 -6.78 -26.78 -4.79
CA ALA A 202 -7.95 -27.49 -4.30
C ALA A 202 -8.77 -26.65 -3.31
N LYS A 203 -8.11 -25.83 -2.48
CA LYS A 203 -8.78 -25.02 -1.46
C LYS A 203 -9.11 -23.60 -1.92
N GLY A 204 -8.48 -23.11 -2.99
CA GLY A 204 -8.69 -21.78 -3.53
C GLY A 204 -8.16 -20.63 -2.67
N PHE A 205 -7.18 -20.88 -1.80
CA PHE A 205 -6.52 -19.86 -0.97
C PHE A 205 -5.03 -20.14 -0.79
N VAL A 206 -4.27 -19.11 -0.40
CA VAL A 206 -2.83 -19.16 -0.13
C VAL A 206 -2.58 -20.01 1.11
N ASN A 207 -1.90 -21.14 0.94
CA ASN A 207 -1.64 -22.09 2.02
C ASN A 207 -0.18 -22.13 2.48
N TYR A 208 0.74 -21.52 1.72
CA TYR A 208 2.19 -21.54 2.01
C TYR A 208 2.92 -20.29 1.50
N CYS A 209 3.86 -19.77 2.29
CA CYS A 209 4.71 -18.60 1.98
C CYS A 209 6.17 -18.70 2.48
N ASP A 210 6.64 -19.89 2.87
CA ASP A 210 7.98 -20.04 3.46
C ASP A 210 9.10 -19.77 2.47
N THR A 211 10.21 -19.21 2.92
CA THR A 211 11.45 -19.09 2.15
C THR A 211 12.52 -20.01 2.74
N ARG A 212 13.07 -20.91 1.93
CA ARG A 212 14.14 -21.85 2.29
C ARG A 212 15.51 -21.35 1.89
N ARG A 213 16.54 -21.72 2.67
CA ARG A 213 17.95 -21.49 2.34
C ARG A 213 18.32 -22.10 0.99
N ASN A 214 19.34 -21.58 0.32
CA ASN A 214 19.86 -22.10 -0.96
C ASN A 214 18.84 -22.07 -2.12
N ASN A 215 17.88 -21.15 -2.09
CA ASN A 215 16.93 -20.90 -3.15
C ASN A 215 16.98 -19.42 -3.54
N ILE A 216 16.77 -19.14 -4.82
CA ILE A 216 16.60 -17.81 -5.39
C ILE A 216 15.11 -17.62 -5.66
N TYR A 217 14.55 -16.51 -5.17
CA TYR A 217 13.19 -16.08 -5.45
C TYR A 217 13.26 -14.94 -6.46
N ASP A 218 13.19 -15.28 -7.75
CA ASP A 218 13.21 -14.30 -8.85
C ASP A 218 11.79 -13.79 -9.09
N LEU A 219 11.55 -12.51 -8.77
CA LEU A 219 10.25 -11.85 -8.88
C LEU A 219 10.30 -10.79 -9.98
N ASN A 220 9.58 -11.04 -11.07
CA ASN A 220 9.49 -10.12 -12.20
C ASN A 220 8.15 -9.37 -12.18
N ILE A 221 8.20 -8.05 -12.04
CA ILE A 221 7.02 -7.19 -12.11
C ILE A 221 6.65 -6.98 -13.58
N ALA A 222 5.53 -7.57 -14.00
CA ALA A 222 5.04 -7.46 -15.37
C ALA A 222 4.25 -6.16 -15.59
N SER A 223 3.37 -5.79 -14.64
CA SER A 223 2.57 -4.55 -14.71
C SER A 223 2.02 -4.16 -13.34
N ILE A 224 1.63 -2.90 -13.19
CA ILE A 224 0.91 -2.37 -12.03
C ILE A 224 -0.46 -1.90 -12.52
N SER A 225 -1.52 -2.31 -11.84
CA SER A 225 -2.92 -2.19 -12.32
C SER A 225 -3.86 -1.46 -11.38
N GLY A 226 -3.35 -0.98 -10.25
CA GLY A 226 -4.09 -0.16 -9.28
C GLY A 226 -3.13 0.64 -8.42
N ILE A 227 -3.66 1.44 -7.50
CA ILE A 227 -2.84 2.20 -6.53
C ILE A 227 -2.39 1.27 -5.39
N GLY A 228 -1.16 1.46 -4.92
CA GLY A 228 -0.60 0.71 -3.79
C GLY A 228 -1.08 1.25 -2.44
N LEU A 229 -0.49 0.77 -1.36
CA LEU A 229 -0.72 1.31 -0.02
C LEU A 229 0.04 2.63 0.14
N ASN A 230 -0.49 3.56 0.93
CA ASN A 230 0.17 4.83 1.24
C ASN A 230 1.30 4.71 2.27
N HIS A 231 1.37 3.59 2.99
CA HIS A 231 2.46 3.19 3.88
C HIS A 231 2.43 1.67 4.06
N ASP A 232 3.49 1.11 4.64
CA ASP A 232 3.50 -0.30 5.03
C ASP A 232 2.82 -0.48 6.41
N PRO A 233 1.68 -1.16 6.51
CA PRO A 233 1.00 -1.40 7.78
C PRO A 233 1.77 -2.35 8.72
N VAL A 234 2.68 -3.16 8.19
CA VAL A 234 3.50 -4.13 8.96
C VAL A 234 4.78 -3.49 9.47
N ASP A 235 5.30 -2.50 8.74
CA ASP A 235 6.53 -1.78 9.05
C ASP A 235 6.28 -0.26 8.95
N PRO A 236 5.61 0.34 9.95
CA PRO A 236 5.21 1.74 9.93
C PRO A 236 6.39 2.73 9.99
N ASP A 237 7.56 2.26 10.41
CA ASP A 237 8.79 3.04 10.53
C ASP A 237 9.64 3.00 9.25
N ASP A 238 9.08 2.49 8.13
CA ASP A 238 9.76 2.43 6.84
C ASP A 238 10.22 3.82 6.39
N PRO A 239 11.54 4.07 6.25
CA PRO A 239 12.05 5.39 5.91
C PRO A 239 11.71 5.83 4.49
N ASN A 240 11.42 4.90 3.57
CA ASN A 240 11.08 5.21 2.18
C ASN A 240 9.60 5.61 2.01
N ILE A 241 8.73 5.05 2.86
CA ILE A 241 7.28 5.30 2.87
C ILE A 241 6.76 5.47 4.30
N PRO A 242 7.16 6.54 5.01
CA PRO A 242 6.74 6.76 6.38
C PRO A 242 5.23 6.94 6.45
N LYS A 243 4.62 6.44 7.53
CA LYS A 243 3.20 6.61 7.79
C LYS A 243 2.81 8.11 7.82
N PRO A 244 1.73 8.52 7.11
CA PRO A 244 1.22 9.88 7.23
C PRO A 244 0.66 10.15 8.65
N GLU A 245 1.23 11.14 9.36
CA GLU A 245 0.81 11.49 10.73
C GLU A 245 -0.11 12.71 10.83
N ASP A 246 -0.18 13.50 9.75
CA ASP A 246 -0.87 14.79 9.66
C ASP A 246 -2.19 14.72 8.89
N ASN A 247 -2.84 13.55 8.90
CA ASN A 247 -4.19 13.33 8.38
C ASN A 247 -5.13 12.80 9.48
N PRO A 248 -6.12 13.58 9.95
CA PRO A 248 -7.04 13.14 11.01
C PRO A 248 -8.11 12.15 10.54
N TYR A 249 -8.26 11.96 9.21
CA TYR A 249 -9.21 11.04 8.59
C TYR A 249 -8.56 9.76 8.08
N GLU A 250 -7.26 9.56 8.36
CA GLU A 250 -6.54 8.36 7.95
C GLU A 250 -7.21 7.11 8.52
N PRO A 251 -7.56 6.10 7.69
CA PRO A 251 -8.16 4.87 8.18
C PRO A 251 -7.21 4.14 9.15
N PRO A 252 -7.75 3.36 10.10
CA PRO A 252 -6.93 2.59 11.02
C PRO A 252 -6.06 1.56 10.26
N THR A 253 -4.82 1.45 10.69
CA THR A 253 -3.84 0.48 10.18
C THR A 253 -3.97 -0.84 10.94
N ASP A 254 -4.00 -1.99 10.24
CA ASP A 254 -3.90 -3.32 10.85
C ASP A 254 -2.60 -4.03 10.42
N PRO A 255 -1.62 -4.24 11.32
CA PRO A 255 -0.38 -4.95 10.99
C PRO A 255 -0.59 -6.45 10.76
N GLN A 256 -1.77 -7.00 11.06
CA GLN A 256 -2.13 -8.40 10.81
C GLN A 256 -2.88 -8.58 9.50
N ILE A 257 -2.50 -7.80 8.47
CA ILE A 257 -3.04 -7.96 7.12
C ILE A 257 -2.75 -9.37 6.57
N PRO A 258 -3.77 -10.06 6.03
CA PRO A 258 -3.56 -11.34 5.35
C PRO A 258 -2.77 -11.14 4.06
N VAL A 259 -1.95 -12.15 3.72
CA VAL A 259 -1.28 -12.25 2.41
C VAL A 259 -2.28 -12.51 1.28
N GLU A 260 -3.41 -13.10 1.64
CA GLU A 260 -4.53 -13.21 0.71
C GLU A 260 -5.12 -11.82 0.47
N GLU A 261 -4.84 -11.26 -0.71
CA GLU A 261 -5.45 -10.01 -1.13
C GLU A 261 -6.91 -10.21 -1.53
N ASN A 262 -7.74 -9.20 -1.27
CA ASN A 262 -9.11 -9.13 -1.79
C ASN A 262 -9.16 -8.55 -3.21
N ASP A 263 -8.15 -7.75 -3.59
CA ASP A 263 -8.03 -7.10 -4.90
C ASP A 263 -6.56 -7.05 -5.32
N TYR A 264 -6.29 -7.42 -6.57
CA TYR A 264 -4.94 -7.67 -7.04
C TYR A 264 -4.38 -6.48 -7.85
N LEU A 265 -3.32 -5.85 -7.33
CA LEU A 265 -2.86 -4.53 -7.79
C LEU A 265 -1.58 -4.57 -8.66
N MET A 266 -0.88 -5.70 -8.70
CA MET A 266 0.37 -5.88 -9.43
C MET A 266 0.45 -7.26 -10.06
N ARG A 267 0.89 -7.36 -11.32
CA ARG A 267 1.17 -8.63 -11.99
C ARG A 267 2.63 -9.00 -11.80
N ILE A 268 2.88 -10.20 -11.27
CA ILE A 268 4.22 -10.70 -10.96
C ILE A 268 4.38 -12.08 -11.60
N THR A 269 5.53 -12.30 -12.23
CA THR A 269 5.99 -13.64 -12.63
C THR A 269 7.07 -14.06 -11.65
N ALA A 270 6.90 -15.17 -10.94
CA ALA A 270 7.88 -15.67 -10.00
C ALA A 270 8.55 -16.93 -10.52
N LYS A 271 9.87 -17.04 -10.37
CA LYS A 271 10.63 -18.27 -10.60
C LYS A 271 11.43 -18.58 -9.35
N ILE A 272 11.33 -19.82 -8.87
CA ILE A 272 12.20 -20.32 -7.81
C ILE A 272 13.32 -21.08 -8.48
N LEU A 273 14.55 -20.56 -8.38
CA LEU A 273 15.73 -21.21 -8.93
C LEU A 273 16.53 -21.83 -7.80
N LYS A 274 17.07 -23.03 -8.02
CA LYS A 274 18.06 -23.59 -7.11
C LYS A 274 19.38 -22.86 -7.28
N TRP A 275 20.03 -22.52 -6.17
CA TRP A 275 21.42 -22.09 -6.26
C TRP A 275 22.28 -23.32 -6.55
N ASN A 276 23.00 -23.31 -7.68
CA ASN A 276 23.91 -24.39 -8.06
C ASN A 276 24.94 -24.66 -6.95
N LEU A 277 25.19 -25.92 -6.64
CA LEU A 277 26.17 -26.35 -5.67
C LEU A 277 27.57 -25.84 -6.07
N VAL A 278 28.13 -24.92 -5.28
CA VAL A 278 29.56 -24.60 -5.34
C VAL A 278 30.24 -25.50 -4.30
N GLU A 279 30.72 -26.66 -4.72
CA GLU A 279 31.53 -27.51 -3.84
C GLU A 279 32.86 -26.80 -3.56
N LYS A 280 33.12 -26.51 -2.29
CA LYS A 280 34.42 -26.00 -1.84
C LYS A 280 35.21 -27.18 -1.28
N HIS A 281 36.12 -27.74 -2.08
CA HIS A 281 37.03 -28.77 -1.59
C HIS A 281 38.02 -28.16 -0.61
N TYR A 282 37.96 -28.60 0.64
CA TYR A 282 39.05 -28.36 1.59
C TYR A 282 40.00 -29.55 1.50
N ALA A 283 41.16 -29.34 0.86
CA ALA A 283 42.26 -30.29 0.98
C ALA A 283 42.77 -30.22 2.43
N LEU A 284 42.45 -31.23 3.24
CA LEU A 284 43.13 -31.45 4.51
C LEU A 284 44.45 -32.13 4.18
N TRP A 285 45.54 -31.35 4.22
CA TRP A 285 46.89 -31.88 4.16
C TRP A 285 47.16 -32.54 5.51
N ASN A 286 47.32 -33.88 5.52
CA ASN A 286 47.84 -34.65 6.65
C ASN A 286 49.36 -34.53 6.71
#